data_AF-A0A842XTE7-F1
#
_entry.id   AF-A0A842XTE7-F1
#
_cell.length_a   1.000
_cell.length_b   1.000
_cell.length_c   1.000
_cell.angle_alpha   90.00
_cell.angle_beta   90.00
_cell.angle_gamma   90.00
#
_symmetry.space_group_name_H-M   'P 1'
#
loop_
_entity.id
_entity.type
_entity.pdbx_description
1 polymer ?
#
loop_
_entity_poly.entity_id
_entity_poly.type
_entity_poly.pdbx_seq_one_letter_code
_entity_poly.pdbx_strand_id
1 'polypeptide(L)'
;MNQENVRIIELVKEELTFSKLKFKYITKEHYAVAVFRKKDGWEIKLVLKALPEPIEKRFEGGLFQDFVDEPRVFAAEFEDKQVGVIELGFQEWNNRMRIWELLV
;
A
#
# COMPACT_ATOMS: atom_id res chain seq x y z
N MET A 1 16.26 -21.16 9.20
CA MET A 1 15.14 -20.40 8.61
C MET A 1 14.75 -21.15 7.35
N ASN A 2 13.61 -21.83 7.35
CA ASN A 2 13.07 -22.39 6.11
C ASN A 2 12.78 -21.20 5.20
N GLN A 3 13.43 -21.13 4.04
CA GLN A 3 12.98 -20.24 2.98
C GLN A 3 11.65 -20.81 2.52
N GLU A 4 10.56 -20.24 3.03
CA GLU A 4 9.24 -20.41 2.43
C GLU A 4 9.37 -20.03 0.95
N ASN A 5 8.91 -20.91 0.05
CA ASN A 5 9.00 -20.76 -1.40
C ASN A 5 8.09 -19.62 -1.87
N VAL A 6 8.47 -18.38 -1.56
CA VAL A 6 7.83 -17.18 -2.08
C VAL A 6 8.50 -16.84 -3.41
N ARG A 7 7.71 -16.84 -4.48
CA ARG A 7 8.14 -16.39 -5.80
C ARG A 7 7.63 -14.97 -6.03
N ILE A 8 8.47 -14.10 -6.56
CA ILE A 8 8.06 -12.78 -7.03
C ILE A 8 7.93 -12.82 -8.55
N ILE A 9 6.78 -12.39 -9.06
CA ILE A 9 6.52 -12.26 -10.50
C ILE A 9 6.15 -10.81 -10.83
N GLU A 10 6.61 -10.33 -11.98
CA GLU A 10 6.15 -9.05 -12.53
C GLU A 10 4.84 -9.31 -13.28
N LEU A 11 3.82 -8.51 -12.98
CA LEU A 11 2.52 -8.60 -13.63
C LEU A 11 2.48 -7.67 -14.84
N VAL A 12 1.85 -8.13 -15.90
CA VAL A 12 1.66 -7.38 -17.15
C VAL A 12 0.19 -7.02 -17.29
N LYS A 13 -0.12 -5.76 -17.62
CA LYS A 13 -1.49 -5.22 -17.62
C LYS A 13 -2.42 -6.03 -18.52
N GLU A 14 -1.93 -6.47 -19.67
CA GLU A 14 -2.66 -7.23 -20.69
C GLU A 14 -3.04 -8.64 -20.23
N GLU A 15 -2.32 -9.20 -19.25
CA GLU A 15 -2.50 -10.57 -18.76
C GLU A 15 -3.45 -10.63 -17.55
N LEU A 16 -3.86 -9.48 -17.02
CA LEU A 16 -4.69 -9.40 -15.82
C LEU A 16 -6.18 -9.43 -16.14
N THR A 17 -6.87 -10.41 -15.55
CA THR A 17 -8.33 -10.58 -15.63
C THR A 17 -9.09 -9.77 -14.58
N PHE A 18 -8.40 -9.19 -13.59
CA PHE A 18 -9.01 -8.41 -12.52
C PHE A 18 -8.37 -7.03 -12.41
N SER A 19 -9.21 -6.00 -12.26
CA SER A 19 -8.78 -4.61 -12.09
C SER A 19 -8.96 -4.07 -10.67
N LYS A 20 -9.63 -4.82 -9.79
CA LYS A 20 -9.98 -4.37 -8.43
C LYS A 20 -9.28 -5.19 -7.37
N LEU A 21 -8.47 -4.51 -6.56
CA LEU A 21 -7.88 -5.03 -5.34
C LEU A 21 -8.85 -4.80 -4.20
N LYS A 22 -9.14 -5.85 -3.42
CA LYS A 22 -9.95 -5.74 -2.19
C LYS A 22 -9.08 -6.06 -1.00
N PHE A 23 -8.92 -5.07 -0.12
CA PHE A 23 -8.12 -5.21 1.09
C PHE A 23 -8.97 -4.93 2.32
N LYS A 24 -8.69 -5.67 3.39
CA LYS A 24 -9.29 -5.41 4.70
C LYS A 24 -8.30 -5.72 5.81
N TYR A 25 -8.38 -4.95 6.89
CA TYR A 25 -7.64 -5.23 8.11
C TYR A 25 -8.45 -4.78 9.33
N ILE A 26 -8.14 -5.38 10.48
CA ILE A 26 -8.72 -4.99 11.76
C ILE A 26 -7.63 -4.26 12.55
N THR A 27 -7.98 -3.13 13.15
CA THR A 27 -7.08 -2.38 14.04
C THR A 27 -7.76 -2.03 15.35
N LYS A 28 -6.97 -1.96 16.41
CA LYS A 28 -7.39 -1.51 17.75
C LYS A 28 -6.90 -0.09 18.05
N GLU A 29 -6.07 0.47 17.18
CA GLU A 29 -5.38 1.74 17.40
C GLU A 29 -5.35 2.58 16.12
N HIS A 30 -5.13 3.88 16.27
CA HIS A 30 -4.91 4.81 15.17
C HIS A 30 -3.92 5.90 15.59
N TYR A 31 -3.24 6.51 14.62
CA TYR A 31 -2.46 7.71 14.88
C TYR A 31 -3.37 8.95 14.88
N ALA A 32 -3.53 9.58 16.03
CA ALA A 32 -4.16 10.88 16.17
C ALA A 32 -3.15 11.97 15.77
N VAL A 33 -3.54 12.83 14.84
CA VAL A 33 -2.72 13.96 14.40
C VAL A 33 -2.90 15.13 15.37
N ALA A 34 -1.81 15.58 15.98
CA ALA A 34 -1.77 16.78 16.80
C ALA A 34 -0.92 17.84 16.11
N VAL A 35 -1.50 19.01 15.87
CA VAL A 35 -0.87 20.11 15.13
C VAL A 35 -0.71 21.31 16.06
N PHE A 36 0.52 21.79 16.20
CA PHE A 36 0.86 22.92 17.05
C PHE A 36 1.47 24.03 16.20
N ARG A 37 0.84 25.20 16.21
CA ARG A 37 1.44 26.39 15.63
C ARG A 37 2.57 26.87 16.54
N LYS A 38 3.74 27.11 15.96
CA LYS A 38 4.90 27.71 16.62
C LYS A 38 5.16 29.08 16.00
N LYS A 39 6.06 29.85 16.61
CA LYS A 39 6.46 31.17 16.12
C LYS A 39 6.96 31.09 14.66
N ASP A 40 7.78 30.09 14.35
CA ASP A 40 8.48 29.97 13.06
C ASP A 40 7.98 28.80 12.20
N GLY A 41 6.77 28.28 12.47
CA GLY A 41 6.20 27.20 11.68
C GLY A 41 5.18 26.34 12.41
N TRP A 42 5.18 25.05 12.08
CA TRP A 42 4.25 24.07 12.61
C TRP A 42 5.01 22.85 13.15
N GLU A 43 4.56 22.34 14.28
CA GLU A 43 4.96 21.04 14.80
C GLU A 43 3.77 20.08 14.60
N ILE A 44 3.99 18.97 13.90
CA ILE A 44 2.97 17.93 13.68
C ILE A 44 3.45 16.67 14.41
N LYS A 45 2.61 16.13 15.27
CA LYS A 45 2.85 14.87 15.99
C LYS A 45 1.81 13.83 15.58
N LEU A 46 2.27 12.62 15.33
CA LEU A 46 1.42 11.44 15.17
C LEU A 46 1.45 10.67 16.50
N VAL A 47 0.33 10.65 17.22
CA VAL A 47 0.23 10.01 18.54
C VAL A 47 -0.63 8.76 18.41
N LEU A 48 -0.05 7.59 18.64
CA LEU A 48 -0.81 6.33 18.63
C LEU A 48 -1.82 6.33 19.80
N LYS A 49 -3.09 6.05 19.49
CA LYS A 49 -4.18 5.99 20.46
C LYS A 49 -5.05 4.77 20.22
N ALA A 50 -5.49 4.15 21.31
CA ALA A 50 -6.50 3.10 21.28
C ALA A 50 -7.84 3.65 20.75
N LEU A 51 -8.55 2.79 20.03
CA LEU A 51 -9.95 2.99 19.66
C LEU A 51 -10.84 2.44 20.78
N PRO A 52 -12.08 2.97 20.94
CA PRO A 52 -13.02 2.44 21.93
C PRO A 52 -13.30 0.94 21.72
N GLU A 53 -13.37 0.51 20.47
CA GLU A 53 -13.53 -0.88 20.03
C GLU A 53 -12.68 -1.12 18.77
N PRO A 54 -12.24 -2.36 18.50
CA PRO A 54 -11.58 -2.69 17.24
C PRO A 54 -12.46 -2.35 16.03
N ILE A 55 -11.88 -1.78 14.99
CA ILE A 55 -12.59 -1.46 13.75
C ILE A 55 -12.02 -2.26 12.58
N GLU A 56 -12.89 -2.68 11.67
CA GLU A 56 -12.49 -3.22 10.37
C GLU A 56 -12.42 -2.08 9.35
N LYS A 57 -11.28 -1.96 8.69
CA LYS A 57 -11.06 -1.05 7.57
C LYS A 57 -11.10 -1.86 6.28
N ARG A 58 -11.82 -1.35 5.28
CA ARG A 58 -11.91 -1.93 3.94
C ARG A 58 -11.47 -0.90 2.92
N PHE A 59 -10.73 -1.34 1.92
CA PHE A 59 -10.28 -0.53 0.81
C PHE A 59 -10.48 -1.31 -0.49
N GLU A 60 -10.94 -0.59 -1.52
CA GLU A 60 -10.92 -1.08 -2.89
C GLU A 60 -9.95 -0.20 -3.67
N GLY A 61 -8.92 -0.83 -4.24
CA GLY A 61 -7.93 -0.19 -5.10
C GLY A 61 -7.97 -0.82 -6.49
N GLY A 62 -7.06 -0.37 -7.35
CA GLY A 62 -6.88 -0.96 -8.67
C GLY A 62 -5.45 -0.79 -9.14
N LEU A 63 -4.98 -1.76 -9.91
CA LEU A 63 -3.64 -1.74 -10.50
C LEU A 63 -3.70 -1.02 -11.86
N PHE A 64 -2.55 -0.51 -12.31
CA PHE A 64 -2.34 0.10 -13.62
C PHE A 64 -3.30 1.25 -13.93
N GLN A 65 -3.61 2.06 -12.91
CA GLN A 65 -4.50 3.21 -13.07
C GLN A 65 -3.85 4.28 -13.95
N ASP A 66 -4.65 4.99 -14.74
CA ASP A 66 -4.14 5.93 -15.76
C ASP A 66 -3.36 7.13 -15.17
N PHE A 67 -3.48 7.37 -13.87
CA PHE A 67 -2.74 8.41 -13.15
C PHE A 67 -1.39 7.92 -12.59
N VAL A 68 -1.04 6.65 -12.78
CA VAL A 68 0.23 6.08 -12.34
C VAL A 68 1.24 6.22 -13.47
N ASP A 69 2.26 7.03 -13.24
CA ASP A 69 3.39 7.20 -14.17
C ASP A 69 4.23 5.91 -14.19
N GLU A 70 4.50 5.37 -15.39
CA GLU A 70 5.31 4.16 -15.62
C GLU A 70 5.03 3.02 -14.61
N PRO A 71 3.81 2.47 -14.60
CA PRO A 71 3.41 1.48 -13.60
C PRO A 71 4.22 0.20 -13.75
N ARG A 72 4.77 -0.29 -12.64
CA ARG A 72 5.36 -1.63 -12.52
C ARG A 72 4.76 -2.35 -11.34
N VAL A 73 4.18 -3.51 -11.60
CA VAL A 73 3.46 -4.27 -10.58
C VAL A 73 4.13 -5.61 -10.36
N PHE A 74 4.31 -5.97 -9.10
CA PHE A 74 4.85 -7.27 -8.72
C PHE A 74 3.89 -7.98 -7.77
N ALA A 75 3.72 -9.28 -7.97
CA ALA A 75 2.98 -10.16 -7.08
C ALA A 75 3.94 -11.08 -6.31
N ALA A 76 3.60 -11.34 -5.05
CA ALA A 76 4.19 -12.42 -4.29
C ALA A 76 3.29 -13.65 -4.38
N GLU A 77 3.85 -14.78 -4.81
CA GLU A 77 3.19 -16.07 -4.88
C GLU A 77 3.75 -17.02 -3.82
N PHE A 78 2.87 -17.63 -3.05
CA PHE A 78 3.19 -18.69 -2.09
C PHE A 78 2.19 -19.84 -2.26
N GLU A 79 2.69 -21.06 -2.43
CA GLU A 79 1.86 -22.25 -2.72
C GLU A 79 0.88 -22.01 -3.89
N ASP A 80 1.38 -21.44 -4.99
CA ASP A 80 0.62 -21.09 -6.20
C ASP A 80 -0.55 -20.11 -5.97
N LYS A 81 -0.53 -19.38 -4.86
CA LYS A 81 -1.50 -18.31 -4.55
C LYS A 81 -0.80 -16.97 -4.47
N GLN A 82 -1.42 -15.96 -5.07
CA GLN A 82 -1.03 -14.58 -4.84
C GLN A 82 -1.35 -14.21 -3.38
N VAL A 83 -0.29 -13.91 -2.62
CA VAL A 83 -0.36 -13.52 -1.20
C VAL A 83 0.02 -12.06 -0.97
N GLY A 84 0.42 -11.35 -2.01
CA GLY A 84 0.68 -9.93 -1.92
C GLY A 84 0.86 -9.28 -3.28
N VAL A 85 0.77 -7.96 -3.30
CA VAL A 85 1.00 -7.15 -4.48
C VAL A 85 1.63 -5.82 -4.09
N ILE A 86 2.54 -5.34 -4.94
CA ILE A 86 3.06 -3.98 -4.89
C ILE A 86 2.92 -3.34 -6.27
N GLU A 87 2.38 -2.13 -6.32
CA GLU A 87 2.40 -1.28 -7.50
C GLU A 87 3.36 -0.12 -7.27
N LEU A 88 4.29 0.03 -8.20
CA LEU A 88 5.24 1.12 -8.27
C LEU A 88 4.90 2.03 -9.43
N GLY A 89 5.19 3.31 -9.30
CA GLY A 89 5.20 4.27 -10.40
C GLY A 89 6.42 5.16 -10.32
N PHE A 90 7.20 5.21 -11.40
CA PHE A 90 8.39 6.05 -11.48
C PHE A 90 8.02 7.45 -11.93
N GLN A 91 8.40 8.44 -11.14
CA GLN A 91 8.11 9.84 -11.39
C GLN A 91 9.39 10.57 -11.75
N GLU A 92 9.64 10.71 -13.04
CA GLU A 92 10.89 11.26 -13.58
C GLU A 92 11.17 12.69 -13.08
N TRP A 93 10.12 13.51 -12.96
CA TRP A 93 10.23 14.94 -12.63
C TRP A 93 10.94 15.24 -11.31
N ASN A 94 10.95 14.30 -10.36
CA ASN A 94 11.69 14.39 -9.10
C ASN A 94 12.50 13.14 -8.79
N ASN A 95 12.71 12.26 -9.77
CA ASN A 95 13.42 10.99 -9.61
C ASN A 95 12.88 10.16 -8.43
N ARG A 96 11.55 10.08 -8.28
CA ARG A 96 10.88 9.37 -7.19
C ARG A 96 10.26 8.07 -7.67
N MET A 97 10.61 6.96 -7.02
CA MET A 97 9.80 5.75 -7.07
C MET A 97 8.68 5.84 -6.03
N ARG A 98 7.43 5.93 -6.47
CA ARG A 98 6.27 5.95 -5.58
C ARG A 98 5.68 4.54 -5.48
N ILE A 99 5.41 4.11 -4.26
CA ILE A 99 4.54 2.96 -3.99
C ILE A 99 3.10 3.46 -4.01
N TRP A 100 2.29 2.93 -4.94
CA TRP A 100 0.87 3.26 -5.05
C TRP A 100 0.00 2.28 -4.27
N GLU A 101 0.32 0.99 -4.37
CA GLU A 101 -0.33 -0.09 -3.62
C GLU A 101 0.75 -0.97 -2.98
N LEU A 102 0.52 -1.39 -1.73
CA LEU A 102 1.32 -2.40 -1.03
C LEU A 102 0.40 -3.19 -0.12
N LEU A 103 0.01 -4.38 -0.55
CA LEU A 103 -1.02 -5.20 0.08
C LEU A 103 -0.50 -6.62 0.30
N VAL A 104 -0.78 -7.18 1.49
CA VAL A 104 -0.41 -8.53 1.94
C VAL A 104 -1.55 -9.09 2.79
#